data_AF-A0A0K8QG00-F1
#
_entry.id   AF-A0A0K8QG00-F1
#
_cell.length_a   1.000
_cell.length_b   1.000
_cell.length_c   1.000
_cell.angle_alpha   90.00
_cell.angle_beta   90.00
_cell.angle_gamma   90.00
#
_symmetry.space_group_name_H-M   'P 1'
#
loop_
_entity.id
_entity.type
_entity.pdbx_description
1 polymer ?
#
loop_
_entity_poly.entity_id
_entity_poly.type
_entity_poly.pdbx_seq_one_letter_code
_entity_poly.pdbx_strand_id
1 'polypeptide(L)'
;MSGRLTKGRPFAPVPTIPIGASLAQRLTRRMRGVLLMVLAVLAAAAGLVLVSGQAAVVITHGVSMNPVYYQGDLVIVARASSYSVGEIAAYNLPGKGEVALHRIIGGNANALIFKGDNNQSIDPTKPRGDELVGRAVLHIPQGGLWLENLTSPPVLGLLAFGLLAGGSAAATTRHRRKRRRAAVSRHLSTRPAEPPTLGSLPSSLRISTTLTAAFALMGIAIGVLAWSGPLQEPSTSHITTGTRMDFSYTADVGQSPAYDGTVAKSPDPVFRKLANTVDIHFAYHGEPGTVTVRADVSAPGGWHSSIPLAGPETFTGPGYEGEITLDLKALDAKAQAASAITGLPAAPLAIVVTPQVKTSTGADFQPSLRLNLTALQLALTGSPESLTVANNTTTDQTVIAPRMLG
;
A
#
# COMPACT_ATOMS: atom_id res chain seq x y z
N MET A 1 -101.46 29.61 18.30
CA MET A 1 -100.59 30.30 19.27
C MET A 1 -99.31 29.50 19.46
N SER A 2 -98.21 30.20 19.75
CA SER A 2 -96.86 29.71 20.09
C SER A 2 -95.85 29.72 18.95
N GLY A 3 -95.27 30.91 18.74
CA GLY A 3 -93.97 31.06 18.11
C GLY A 3 -92.86 30.65 19.07
N ARG A 4 -91.79 30.06 18.53
CA ARG A 4 -90.52 29.93 19.24
C ARG A 4 -89.36 30.13 18.27
N LEU A 5 -88.73 31.30 18.40
CA LEU A 5 -87.37 31.60 17.96
C LEU A 5 -86.41 30.58 18.56
N THR A 6 -85.52 29.98 17.76
CA THR A 6 -84.22 29.55 18.28
C THR A 6 -83.12 29.50 17.21
N LYS A 7 -82.13 30.36 17.46
CA LYS A 7 -80.69 30.09 17.46
C LYS A 7 -79.97 29.87 16.13
N GLY A 8 -79.21 30.90 15.77
CA GLY A 8 -78.16 30.86 14.75
C GLY A 8 -77.18 29.72 14.99
N ARG A 9 -76.80 29.08 13.89
CA ARG A 9 -75.78 28.04 13.88
C ARG A 9 -74.40 28.69 14.09
N PRO A 10 -73.57 28.21 15.03
CA PRO A 10 -72.20 28.66 15.12
C PRO A 10 -71.41 28.15 13.90
N PHE A 11 -70.57 29.02 13.35
CA PHE A 11 -69.56 28.65 12.35
C PHE A 11 -68.72 27.49 12.89
N ALA A 12 -68.75 26.35 12.20
CA ALA A 12 -67.80 25.27 12.47
C ALA A 12 -66.41 25.74 12.04
N PRO A 13 -65.37 25.60 12.87
CA PRO A 13 -64.00 25.93 12.46
C PRO A 13 -63.57 24.98 11.34
N VAL A 14 -63.04 25.57 10.26
CA VAL A 14 -62.43 24.84 9.14
C VAL A 14 -61.31 23.96 9.70
N PRO A 15 -61.27 22.65 9.40
CA PRO A 15 -60.16 21.81 9.83
C PRO A 15 -58.89 22.26 9.10
N THR A 16 -57.93 22.84 9.83
CA THR A 16 -56.58 23.05 9.35
C THR A 16 -55.90 21.69 9.19
N ILE A 17 -55.85 21.20 7.96
CA ILE A 17 -55.05 20.03 7.60
C ILE A 17 -53.58 20.45 7.72
N PRO A 18 -52.75 19.81 8.56
CA PRO A 18 -51.32 20.09 8.57
C PRO A 18 -50.69 19.49 7.30
N ILE A 19 -50.69 20.28 6.23
CA ILE A 19 -49.93 20.00 5.01
C ILE A 19 -48.49 20.44 5.29
N GLY A 20 -47.56 19.48 5.42
CA GLY A 20 -46.14 19.83 5.34
C GLY A 20 -45.14 18.89 5.99
N ALA A 21 -45.47 18.19 7.09
CA ALA A 21 -44.45 17.41 7.81
C ALA A 21 -44.33 15.94 7.37
N SER A 22 -45.35 15.37 6.72
CA SER A 22 -45.45 13.90 6.61
C SER A 22 -44.77 13.28 5.37
N LEU A 23 -44.59 14.01 4.27
CA LEU A 23 -44.02 13.47 3.04
C LEU A 23 -42.48 13.50 3.07
N ALA A 24 -41.90 14.63 3.50
CA ALA A 24 -40.45 14.75 3.70
C ALA A 24 -39.92 13.77 4.76
N GLN A 25 -40.66 13.57 5.86
CA GLN A 25 -40.30 12.57 6.89
C GLN A 25 -40.45 11.11 6.40
N ARG A 26 -41.38 10.82 5.48
CA ARG A 26 -41.53 9.49 4.88
C ARG A 26 -40.48 9.21 3.81
N LEU A 27 -40.11 10.21 3.02
CA LEU A 27 -39.08 10.11 1.99
C LEU A 27 -37.70 9.95 2.62
N THR A 28 -37.36 10.76 3.63
CA THR A 28 -36.10 10.64 4.38
C THR A 28 -35.98 9.30 5.12
N ARG A 29 -37.07 8.76 5.68
CA ARG A 29 -37.06 7.40 6.26
C ARG A 29 -36.86 6.30 5.22
N ARG A 30 -37.44 6.44 4.01
CA ARG A 30 -37.25 5.49 2.91
C ARG A 30 -35.82 5.55 2.38
N MET A 31 -35.27 6.75 2.17
CA MET A 31 -33.88 6.95 1.74
C MET A 31 -32.89 6.42 2.77
N ARG A 32 -33.13 6.64 4.08
CA ARG A 32 -32.33 6.03 5.15
C ARG A 32 -32.43 4.51 5.16
N GLY A 33 -33.61 3.94 4.90
CA GLY A 33 -33.79 2.50 4.80
C GLY A 33 -33.05 1.90 3.61
N VAL A 34 -33.10 2.54 2.45
CA VAL A 34 -32.35 2.13 1.24
C VAL A 34 -30.85 2.24 1.49
N LEU A 35 -30.37 3.35 2.07
CA LEU A 35 -28.95 3.53 2.41
C LEU A 35 -28.45 2.45 3.37
N LEU A 36 -29.18 2.17 4.45
CA LEU A 36 -28.81 1.10 5.40
C LEU A 36 -28.82 -0.28 4.74
N MET A 37 -29.74 -0.55 3.81
CA MET A 37 -29.77 -1.79 3.03
C MET A 37 -28.56 -1.91 2.10
N VAL A 38 -28.20 -0.85 1.38
CA VAL A 38 -27.01 -0.82 0.51
C VAL A 38 -25.75 -1.04 1.34
N LEU A 39 -25.61 -0.36 2.47
CA LEU A 39 -24.50 -0.56 3.40
C LEU A 39 -24.45 -2.00 3.93
N ALA A 40 -25.60 -2.61 4.25
CA ALA A 40 -25.66 -4.00 4.70
C ALA A 40 -25.24 -4.99 3.60
N VAL A 41 -25.65 -4.76 2.34
CA VAL A 41 -25.23 -5.59 1.20
C VAL A 41 -23.74 -5.44 0.93
N LEU A 42 -23.20 -4.22 0.98
CA LEU A 42 -21.75 -3.98 0.83
C LEU A 42 -20.96 -4.62 1.97
N ALA A 43 -21.44 -4.52 3.21
CA ALA A 43 -20.82 -5.17 4.36
C ALA A 43 -20.87 -6.71 4.25
N ALA A 44 -21.98 -7.28 3.77
CA ALA A 44 -22.10 -8.71 3.52
C ALA A 44 -21.16 -9.18 2.39
N ALA A 45 -21.04 -8.41 1.31
CA ALA A 45 -20.12 -8.70 0.21
C ALA A 45 -18.65 -8.61 0.67
N ALA A 46 -18.29 -7.56 1.41
CA ALA A 46 -16.96 -7.43 2.02
C ALA A 46 -16.67 -8.58 2.99
N GLY A 47 -17.65 -8.96 3.81
CA GLY A 47 -17.56 -10.12 4.70
C GLY A 47 -17.35 -11.42 3.95
N LEU A 48 -18.05 -11.63 2.83
CA LEU A 48 -17.89 -12.82 2.00
C LEU A 48 -16.49 -12.89 1.37
N VAL A 49 -15.95 -11.75 0.89
CA VAL A 49 -14.59 -11.68 0.35
C VAL A 49 -13.54 -11.97 1.44
N LEU A 50 -13.72 -11.44 2.65
CA LEU A 50 -12.82 -11.74 3.77
C LEU A 50 -12.88 -13.23 4.18
N VAL A 51 -14.08 -13.82 4.22
CA VAL A 51 -14.27 -15.25 4.53
C VAL A 51 -13.71 -16.15 3.44
N SER A 52 -13.71 -15.70 2.18
CA SER A 52 -13.13 -16.47 1.06
C SER A 52 -11.61 -16.61 1.11
N GLY A 53 -10.91 -15.88 1.99
CA GLY A 53 -9.45 -15.88 2.08
C GLY A 53 -8.75 -15.22 0.89
N GLN A 54 -9.50 -14.51 0.04
CA GLN A 54 -8.96 -13.69 -1.06
C GLN A 54 -8.47 -12.33 -0.58
N ALA A 55 -8.99 -11.84 0.57
CA ALA A 55 -8.49 -10.65 1.22
C ALA A 55 -8.41 -10.85 2.73
N ALA A 56 -7.48 -10.14 3.37
CA ALA A 56 -7.31 -10.10 4.81
C ALA A 56 -7.08 -8.68 5.30
N VAL A 57 -7.35 -8.45 6.58
CA VAL A 57 -7.06 -7.17 7.25
C VAL A 57 -5.86 -7.40 8.14
N VAL A 58 -4.83 -6.57 7.97
CA VAL A 58 -3.59 -6.60 8.74
C VAL A 58 -3.46 -5.27 9.47
N ILE A 59 -3.24 -5.32 10.78
CA ILE A 59 -2.92 -4.14 11.58
C ILE A 59 -1.40 -4.10 11.74
N THR A 60 -0.80 -2.96 11.43
CA THR A 60 0.66 -2.79 11.49
C THR A 60 1.12 -2.56 12.93
N HIS A 61 2.19 -3.25 13.29
CA HIS A 61 2.79 -3.17 14.62
C HIS A 61 4.29 -2.84 14.49
N GLY A 62 4.77 -1.92 15.33
CA GLY A 62 6.17 -1.48 15.30
C GLY A 62 6.49 -0.46 14.21
N VAL A 63 7.78 -0.32 13.90
CA VAL A 63 8.34 0.76 13.07
C VAL A 63 9.02 0.26 11.79
N SER A 64 8.92 -1.03 11.49
CA SER A 64 9.70 -1.69 10.42
C SER A 64 9.36 -1.18 9.02
N MET A 65 8.15 -0.63 8.84
CA MET A 65 7.66 -0.08 7.57
C MET A 65 7.61 1.45 7.53
N ASN A 66 8.22 2.14 8.50
CA ASN A 66 8.34 3.59 8.44
C ASN A 66 9.18 4.01 7.23
N PRO A 67 8.87 5.15 6.57
CA PRO A 67 7.79 6.11 6.87
C PRO A 67 6.46 5.79 6.14
N VAL A 68 6.34 4.64 5.47
CA VAL A 68 5.18 4.33 4.61
C VAL A 68 3.99 3.84 5.44
N TYR A 69 4.23 2.97 6.41
CA TYR A 69 3.24 2.51 7.37
C TYR A 69 3.71 2.77 8.78
N TYR A 70 2.81 3.30 9.60
CA TYR A 70 3.06 3.54 11.01
C TYR A 70 2.28 2.54 11.86
N GLN A 71 2.69 2.39 13.12
CA GLN A 71 2.00 1.54 14.08
C GLN A 71 0.52 1.95 14.24
N GLY A 72 -0.38 0.97 14.21
CA GLY A 72 -1.82 1.18 14.34
C GLY A 72 -2.54 1.50 13.03
N ASP A 73 -1.84 1.49 11.90
CA ASP A 73 -2.48 1.57 10.59
C ASP A 73 -3.22 0.26 10.26
N LEU A 74 -4.28 0.39 9.46
CA LEU A 74 -5.01 -0.74 8.92
C LEU A 74 -4.67 -0.89 7.45
N VAL A 75 -4.24 -2.09 7.08
CA VAL A 75 -3.89 -2.44 5.70
C VAL A 75 -4.78 -3.58 5.25
N ILE A 76 -5.48 -3.38 4.14
CA ILE A 76 -6.19 -4.47 3.47
C ILE A 76 -5.20 -5.09 2.49
N VAL A 77 -5.03 -6.41 2.62
CA VAL A 77 -4.22 -7.20 1.70
C VAL A 77 -5.11 -8.11 0.88
N ALA A 78 -4.78 -8.31 -0.39
CA ALA A 78 -5.51 -9.20 -1.29
C ALA A 78 -4.55 -10.16 -2.00
N ARG A 79 -4.97 -11.42 -2.16
CA ARG A 79 -4.20 -12.40 -2.94
C ARG A 79 -4.11 -11.96 -4.39
N ALA A 80 -2.91 -12.07 -4.93
CA ALA A 80 -2.62 -11.81 -6.32
C ALA A 80 -2.06 -13.07 -7.01
N SER A 81 -2.23 -13.16 -8.32
CA SER A 81 -1.66 -14.23 -9.14
C SER A 81 -0.14 -14.14 -9.28
N SER A 82 0.41 -12.95 -9.07
CA SER A 82 1.84 -12.67 -9.04
C SER A 82 2.13 -11.53 -8.07
N TYR A 83 3.39 -11.49 -7.62
CA TYR A 83 3.90 -10.47 -6.72
C TYR A 83 5.22 -9.95 -7.29
N SER A 84 5.40 -8.64 -7.22
CA SER A 84 6.52 -7.96 -7.87
C SER A 84 7.43 -7.28 -6.86
N VAL A 85 8.71 -7.15 -7.21
CA VAL A 85 9.66 -6.35 -6.44
C VAL A 85 9.15 -4.91 -6.33
N GLY A 86 9.24 -4.34 -5.12
CA GLY A 86 8.69 -3.04 -4.76
C GLY A 86 7.29 -3.11 -4.14
N GLU A 87 6.52 -4.18 -4.35
CA GLU A 87 5.22 -4.35 -3.71
C GLU A 87 5.39 -4.68 -2.21
N ILE A 88 4.40 -4.29 -1.43
CA ILE A 88 4.33 -4.60 0.00
C ILE A 88 3.32 -5.72 0.16
N ALA A 89 3.74 -6.83 0.74
CA ALA A 89 2.88 -7.99 0.92
C ALA A 89 3.00 -8.57 2.33
N ALA A 90 1.90 -9.19 2.75
CA ALA A 90 1.79 -9.86 4.02
C ALA A 90 2.11 -11.34 3.87
N TYR A 91 2.91 -11.88 4.78
CA TYR A 91 3.26 -13.30 4.83
C TYR A 91 3.32 -13.81 6.27
N ASN A 92 3.12 -15.11 6.43
CA ASN A 92 3.15 -15.74 7.74
C ASN A 92 4.58 -16.03 8.18
N LEU A 93 4.93 -15.69 9.42
CA LEU A 93 6.21 -16.04 10.04
C LEU A 93 6.11 -17.48 10.59
N PRO A 94 6.89 -18.44 10.03
CA PRO A 94 6.83 -19.83 10.47
C PRO A 94 7.23 -19.96 11.95
N GLY A 95 6.42 -20.71 12.71
CA GLY A 95 6.67 -21.00 14.13
C GLY A 95 6.16 -19.98 15.15
N LYS A 96 5.69 -18.80 14.72
CA LYS A 96 5.18 -17.75 15.64
C LYS A 96 3.69 -17.44 15.48
N GLY A 97 3.06 -17.85 14.38
CA GLY A 97 1.66 -17.50 14.09
C GLY A 97 1.44 -16.00 13.87
N GLU A 98 2.51 -15.25 13.63
CA GLU A 98 2.51 -13.82 13.37
C GLU A 98 2.54 -13.55 11.86
N VAL A 99 1.93 -12.45 11.43
CA VAL A 99 1.96 -11.98 10.04
C VAL A 99 2.89 -10.78 9.95
N ALA A 100 3.89 -10.85 9.08
CA ALA A 100 4.74 -9.72 8.75
C ALA A 100 4.23 -9.03 7.48
N LEU A 101 4.31 -7.70 7.44
CA LEU A 101 3.97 -6.89 6.27
C LEU A 101 5.23 -6.13 5.86
N HIS A 102 5.90 -6.56 4.80
CA HIS A 102 7.16 -5.97 4.35
C HIS A 102 7.23 -5.82 2.84
N ARG A 103 8.24 -5.08 2.36
CA ARG A 103 8.45 -4.85 0.93
C ARG A 103 9.22 -6.00 0.31
N ILE A 104 8.75 -6.47 -0.84
CA ILE A 104 9.47 -7.42 -1.68
C ILE A 104 10.64 -6.65 -2.29
N ILE A 105 11.86 -7.04 -1.95
CA ILE A 105 13.09 -6.41 -2.48
C ILE A 105 13.78 -7.28 -3.54
N GLY A 106 13.34 -8.52 -3.72
CA GLY A 106 13.93 -9.43 -4.69
C GLY A 106 13.38 -10.84 -4.58
N GLY A 107 14.06 -11.77 -5.23
CA GLY A 107 13.71 -13.19 -5.21
C GLY A 107 13.16 -13.70 -6.55
N ASN A 108 12.64 -14.93 -6.52
CA ASN A 108 12.02 -15.59 -7.67
C ASN A 108 10.70 -16.26 -7.26
N ALA A 109 10.02 -16.93 -8.20
CA ALA A 109 8.73 -17.58 -7.96
C ALA A 109 8.73 -18.60 -6.79
N ASN A 110 9.90 -19.13 -6.43
CA ASN A 110 10.05 -20.13 -5.37
C ASN A 110 10.63 -19.55 -4.07
N ALA A 111 11.09 -18.30 -4.05
CA ALA A 111 11.63 -17.68 -2.85
C ALA A 111 11.64 -16.16 -3.02
N LEU A 112 10.67 -15.48 -2.43
CA LEU A 112 10.61 -14.02 -2.39
C LEU A 112 11.42 -13.50 -1.21
N ILE A 113 12.15 -12.41 -1.43
CA ILE A 113 12.98 -11.76 -0.42
C ILE A 113 12.25 -10.51 0.07
N PHE A 114 12.00 -10.46 1.37
CA PHE A 114 11.32 -9.35 2.02
C PHE A 114 12.29 -8.55 2.88
N LYS A 115 11.99 -7.26 3.02
CA LYS A 115 12.67 -6.35 3.95
C LYS A 115 11.72 -5.25 4.37
N GLY A 116 11.70 -4.94 5.67
CA GLY A 116 11.06 -3.74 6.18
C GLY A 116 11.76 -2.48 5.66
N ASP A 117 10.99 -1.47 5.25
CA ASP A 117 11.52 -0.21 4.71
C ASP A 117 12.52 0.46 5.68
N ASN A 118 12.26 0.36 6.98
CA ASN A 118 13.10 0.90 8.06
C ASN A 118 14.05 -0.14 8.68
N ASN A 119 14.05 -1.39 8.20
CA ASN A 119 14.91 -2.44 8.76
C ASN A 119 16.32 -2.37 8.16
N GLN A 120 17.34 -2.71 8.96
CA GLN A 120 18.75 -2.77 8.52
C GLN A 120 19.11 -4.11 7.88
N SER A 121 18.34 -5.17 8.15
CA SER A 121 18.55 -6.51 7.60
C SER A 121 17.35 -6.97 6.79
N ILE A 122 17.59 -7.91 5.87
CA ILE A 122 16.52 -8.63 5.17
C ILE A 122 15.80 -9.59 6.11
N ASP A 123 14.58 -9.96 5.76
CA ASP A 123 13.83 -10.94 6.52
C ASP A 123 14.44 -12.34 6.34
N PRO A 124 14.52 -13.13 7.43
CA PRO A 124 15.12 -14.47 7.36
C PRO A 124 14.23 -15.45 6.58
N THR A 125 12.93 -15.20 6.52
CA THR A 125 11.95 -16.05 5.83
C THR A 125 11.86 -15.65 4.36
N LYS A 126 11.86 -16.65 3.47
CA LYS A 126 11.74 -16.45 2.02
C LYS A 126 10.54 -17.21 1.47
N PRO A 127 9.31 -16.73 1.71
CA PRO A 127 8.10 -17.44 1.33
C PRO A 127 7.93 -17.46 -0.19
N ARG A 128 7.19 -18.45 -0.68
CA ARG A 128 6.72 -18.49 -2.07
C ARG A 128 5.50 -17.59 -2.26
N GLY A 129 5.19 -17.24 -3.51
CA GLY A 129 4.03 -16.38 -3.82
C GLY A 129 2.69 -16.99 -3.37
N ASP A 130 2.56 -18.31 -3.41
CA ASP A 130 1.38 -19.05 -2.94
C ASP A 130 1.26 -19.12 -1.41
N GLU A 131 2.36 -18.91 -0.69
CA GLU A 131 2.42 -18.85 0.77
C GLU A 131 2.10 -17.46 1.33
N LEU A 132 1.99 -16.44 0.46
CA LEU A 132 1.64 -15.09 0.87
C LEU A 132 0.16 -14.98 1.24
N VAL A 133 -0.12 -14.14 2.24
CA VAL A 133 -1.47 -13.74 2.65
C VAL A 133 -2.09 -12.83 1.58
N GLY A 134 -1.30 -11.91 1.02
CA GLY A 134 -1.72 -11.01 -0.05
C GLY A 134 -0.86 -9.75 -0.14
N ARG A 135 -1.01 -8.98 -1.23
CA ARG A 135 -0.37 -7.67 -1.37
C ARG A 135 -1.24 -6.58 -0.78
N ALA A 136 -0.63 -5.53 -0.24
CA ALA A 136 -1.33 -4.35 0.22
C ALA A 136 -2.07 -3.69 -0.94
N VAL A 137 -3.38 -3.51 -0.79
CA VAL A 137 -4.25 -2.84 -1.78
C VAL A 137 -4.88 -1.56 -1.25
N LEU A 138 -5.04 -1.44 0.07
CA LEU A 138 -5.56 -0.24 0.72
C LEU A 138 -4.85 0.01 2.04
N HIS A 139 -4.50 1.28 2.28
CA HIS A 139 -3.92 1.78 3.52
C HIS A 139 -4.88 2.77 4.17
N ILE A 140 -5.19 2.57 5.46
CA ILE A 140 -5.97 3.49 6.28
C ILE A 140 -5.11 3.90 7.47
N PRO A 141 -4.56 5.12 7.48
CA PRO A 141 -3.80 5.64 8.61
C PRO A 141 -4.59 5.57 9.90
N GLN A 142 -4.00 5.05 10.98
CA GLN A 142 -4.62 4.83 12.29
C GLN A 142 -5.90 3.97 12.28
N GLY A 143 -6.22 3.30 11.17
CA GLY A 143 -7.47 2.54 11.02
C GLY A 143 -7.60 1.34 11.97
N GLY A 144 -6.46 0.80 12.46
CA GLY A 144 -6.44 -0.31 13.39
C GLY A 144 -7.10 0.04 14.73
N LEU A 145 -6.84 1.25 15.21
CA LEU A 145 -7.43 1.77 16.46
C LEU A 145 -8.96 1.89 16.37
N TRP A 146 -9.48 2.29 15.21
CA TRP A 146 -10.92 2.36 14.98
C TRP A 146 -11.54 0.97 14.90
N LEU A 147 -10.87 0.04 14.21
CA LEU A 147 -11.36 -1.33 14.06
C LEU A 147 -11.40 -2.04 15.42
N GLU A 148 -10.32 -1.98 16.22
CA GLU A 148 -10.24 -2.57 17.55
C GLU A 148 -11.34 -2.03 18.48
N ASN A 149 -11.60 -0.72 18.44
CA ASN A 149 -12.64 -0.12 19.25
C ASN A 149 -14.06 -0.58 18.82
N LEU A 150 -14.30 -0.69 17.50
CA LEU A 150 -15.59 -1.12 16.94
C LEU A 150 -15.86 -2.63 17.10
N THR A 151 -14.81 -3.45 17.10
CA THR A 151 -14.90 -4.90 17.31
C THR A 151 -14.73 -5.30 18.77
N SER A 152 -14.61 -4.32 19.68
CA SER A 152 -14.53 -4.59 21.11
C SER A 152 -15.79 -5.32 21.62
N PRO A 153 -15.67 -6.32 22.52
CA PRO A 153 -16.81 -7.07 23.04
C PRO A 153 -17.97 -6.22 23.59
N PRO A 154 -17.73 -5.07 24.28
CA PRO A 154 -18.80 -4.18 24.72
C PRO A 154 -19.56 -3.52 23.57
N VAL A 155 -18.85 -3.07 22.52
CA VAL A 155 -19.46 -2.41 21.35
C VAL A 155 -20.24 -3.42 20.51
N LEU A 156 -19.69 -4.62 20.28
CA LEU A 156 -20.41 -5.71 19.63
C LEU A 156 -21.67 -6.10 20.42
N GLY A 157 -21.58 -6.14 21.76
CA GLY A 157 -22.73 -6.37 22.64
C GLY A 157 -23.82 -5.30 22.50
N LEU A 158 -23.44 -4.03 22.43
CA LEU A 158 -24.37 -2.91 22.21
C LEU A 158 -25.00 -2.95 20.81
N LEU A 159 -24.24 -3.28 19.77
CA LEU A 159 -24.75 -3.43 18.40
C LEU A 159 -25.73 -4.60 18.29
N ALA A 160 -25.39 -5.75 18.85
CA ALA A 160 -26.27 -6.92 18.91
C ALA A 160 -27.54 -6.62 19.70
N PHE A 161 -27.43 -5.96 20.86
CA PHE A 161 -28.57 -5.52 21.65
C PHE A 161 -29.45 -4.53 20.89
N GLY A 162 -28.86 -3.55 20.19
CA GLY A 162 -29.59 -2.59 19.36
C GLY A 162 -30.35 -3.24 18.20
N LEU A 163 -29.76 -4.23 17.54
CA LEU A 163 -30.42 -5.03 16.50
C LEU A 163 -31.59 -5.85 17.06
N LEU A 164 -31.40 -6.50 18.21
CA LEU A 164 -32.43 -7.32 18.86
C LEU A 164 -33.57 -6.47 19.46
N ALA A 165 -33.25 -5.36 20.12
CA ALA A 165 -34.22 -4.42 20.71
C ALA A 165 -34.96 -3.61 19.63
N GLY A 166 -34.27 -3.21 18.56
CA GLY A 166 -34.86 -2.50 17.42
C GLY A 166 -35.82 -3.37 16.59
N GLY A 167 -35.48 -4.65 16.37
CA GLY A 167 -36.34 -5.61 15.69
C GLY A 167 -37.61 -5.95 16.48
N SER A 168 -37.49 -6.10 17.80
CA SER A 168 -38.63 -6.40 18.69
C SER A 168 -39.55 -5.20 18.92
N ALA A 169 -39.05 -3.96 18.98
CA ALA A 169 -39.89 -2.76 19.04
C ALA A 169 -40.74 -2.54 17.74
N ALA A 170 -40.19 -2.86 16.57
CA ALA A 170 -40.93 -2.79 15.30
C ALA A 170 -41.99 -3.91 15.16
N ALA A 171 -41.72 -5.10 15.70
CA ALA A 171 -42.66 -6.22 15.70
C ALA A 171 -43.80 -6.03 16.72
N THR A 172 -43.49 -5.55 17.94
CA THR A 172 -44.48 -5.36 19.01
C THR A 172 -45.44 -4.19 18.75
N THR A 173 -44.97 -3.10 18.14
CA THR A 173 -45.85 -1.98 17.74
C THR A 173 -46.83 -2.37 16.63
N ARG A 174 -46.45 -3.27 15.70
CA ARG A 174 -47.38 -3.85 14.71
C ARG A 174 -48.41 -4.77 15.35
N HIS A 175 -48.01 -5.59 16.32
CA HIS A 175 -48.93 -6.49 17.01
C HIS A 175 -49.95 -5.76 17.90
N ARG A 176 -49.54 -4.68 18.59
CA ARG A 176 -50.46 -3.89 19.43
C ARG A 176 -51.50 -3.12 18.61
N ARG A 177 -51.13 -2.64 17.41
CA ARG A 177 -52.06 -1.94 16.50
C ARG A 177 -53.04 -2.89 15.79
N LYS A 178 -52.63 -4.14 15.53
CA LYS A 178 -53.51 -5.18 14.97
C LYS A 178 -54.51 -5.71 16.01
N ARG A 179 -54.11 -5.85 17.28
CA ARG A 179 -55.03 -6.23 18.37
C ARG A 179 -56.06 -5.15 18.72
N ARG A 180 -55.75 -3.85 18.57
CA ARG A 180 -56.76 -2.78 18.75
C ARG A 180 -57.79 -2.68 17.61
N ARG A 181 -57.54 -3.27 16.44
CA ARG A 181 -58.52 -3.36 15.34
C ARG A 181 -59.27 -4.68 15.28
N ALA A 182 -58.76 -5.74 15.89
CA ALA A 182 -59.41 -7.05 15.94
C ALA A 182 -60.45 -7.20 17.07
N ALA A 183 -60.62 -6.19 17.93
CA ALA A 183 -61.60 -6.22 19.03
C ALA A 183 -63.02 -5.76 18.64
N VAL A 184 -63.24 -5.29 17.41
CA VAL A 184 -64.58 -4.90 16.92
C VAL A 184 -64.78 -5.42 15.50
N SER A 185 -65.13 -6.71 15.41
CA SER A 185 -65.95 -7.33 14.35
C SER A 185 -65.74 -8.84 14.38
N ARG A 186 -66.47 -9.52 15.28
CA ARG A 186 -66.73 -10.96 15.15
C ARG A 186 -67.89 -11.11 14.16
N HIS A 187 -67.59 -11.55 12.95
CA HIS A 187 -68.53 -12.34 12.17
C HIS A 187 -67.75 -13.53 11.57
N LEU A 188 -68.21 -14.72 11.94
CA LEU A 188 -67.77 -15.99 11.40
C LEU A 188 -68.18 -16.05 9.92
N SER A 189 -67.22 -16.25 9.03
CA SER A 189 -67.46 -16.78 7.69
C SER A 189 -66.37 -17.78 7.40
N THR A 190 -66.76 -19.04 7.44
CA THR A 190 -66.04 -20.19 6.93
C THR A 190 -65.95 -20.09 5.41
N ARG A 191 -64.75 -19.83 4.89
CA ARG A 191 -64.40 -20.02 3.48
C ARG A 191 -63.08 -20.79 3.42
N PRO A 192 -62.90 -21.75 2.49
CA PRO A 192 -61.68 -22.56 2.44
C PRO A 192 -60.47 -21.68 2.13
N ALA A 193 -59.34 -21.99 2.76
CA ALA A 193 -58.07 -21.30 2.57
C ALA A 193 -57.43 -21.70 1.22
N GLU A 194 -57.28 -20.74 0.32
CA GLU A 194 -56.38 -20.86 -0.83
C GLU A 194 -54.92 -20.60 -0.43
N PRO A 195 -53.94 -21.22 -1.09
CA PRO A 195 -52.53 -21.00 -0.81
C PRO A 195 -52.12 -19.54 -1.10
N PRO A 196 -51.23 -18.94 -0.30
CA PRO A 196 -50.88 -17.53 -0.44
C PRO A 196 -50.10 -17.29 -1.73
N THR A 197 -50.74 -16.65 -2.71
CA THR A 197 -50.06 -16.12 -3.89
C THR A 197 -49.40 -14.77 -3.54
N LEU A 198 -48.27 -14.48 -4.20
CA LEU A 198 -47.46 -13.24 -4.05
C LEU A 198 -48.26 -11.93 -4.24
N GLY A 199 -49.50 -12.01 -4.71
CA GLY A 199 -50.44 -10.89 -4.90
C GLY A 199 -51.13 -10.39 -3.62
N SER A 200 -50.83 -10.90 -2.43
CA SER A 200 -51.53 -10.50 -1.18
C SER A 200 -50.76 -9.53 -0.27
N LEU A 201 -49.51 -9.16 -0.60
CA LEU A 201 -48.73 -8.19 0.18
C LEU A 201 -49.20 -6.74 -0.10
N PRO A 202 -49.19 -5.81 0.87
CA PRO A 202 -49.50 -4.40 0.61
C PRO A 202 -48.47 -3.77 -0.36
N SER A 203 -48.91 -2.87 -1.23
CA SER A 203 -48.12 -2.28 -2.34
C SER A 203 -46.79 -1.62 -1.90
N SER A 204 -46.69 -1.15 -0.65
CA SER A 204 -45.43 -0.62 -0.10
C SER A 204 -44.37 -1.68 0.21
N LEU A 205 -44.76 -2.94 0.45
CA LEU A 205 -43.83 -4.06 0.60
C LEU A 205 -43.48 -4.69 -0.76
N ARG A 206 -44.40 -4.67 -1.73
CA ARG A 206 -44.14 -5.21 -3.08
C ARG A 206 -42.97 -4.52 -3.77
N ILE A 207 -42.92 -3.18 -3.70
CA ILE A 207 -41.84 -2.39 -4.30
C ILE A 207 -40.50 -2.73 -3.63
N SER A 208 -40.50 -2.94 -2.30
CA SER A 208 -39.28 -3.33 -1.56
C SER A 208 -38.83 -4.75 -1.93
N THR A 209 -39.75 -5.72 -2.02
CA THR A 209 -39.40 -7.10 -2.37
C THR A 209 -38.98 -7.23 -3.83
N THR A 210 -39.55 -6.45 -4.74
CA THR A 210 -39.14 -6.44 -6.16
C THR A 210 -37.81 -5.74 -6.34
N LEU A 211 -37.52 -4.65 -5.61
CA LEU A 211 -36.19 -4.02 -5.63
C LEU A 211 -35.12 -4.96 -5.05
N THR A 212 -35.37 -5.62 -3.92
CA THR A 212 -34.40 -6.54 -3.33
C THR A 212 -34.12 -7.73 -4.24
N ALA A 213 -35.15 -8.29 -4.90
CA ALA A 213 -34.96 -9.35 -5.89
C ALA A 213 -34.19 -8.84 -7.12
N ALA A 214 -34.50 -7.63 -7.61
CA ALA A 214 -33.79 -7.03 -8.74
C ALA A 214 -32.32 -6.72 -8.42
N PHE A 215 -32.01 -6.23 -7.21
CA PHE A 215 -30.63 -5.96 -6.80
C PHE A 215 -29.86 -7.23 -6.42
N ALA A 216 -30.52 -8.27 -5.89
CA ALA A 216 -29.91 -9.59 -5.71
C ALA A 216 -29.58 -10.23 -7.06
N LEU A 217 -30.48 -10.12 -8.04
CA LEU A 217 -30.24 -10.55 -9.41
C LEU A 217 -29.14 -9.71 -10.08
N MET A 218 -29.06 -8.41 -9.79
CA MET A 218 -27.95 -7.56 -10.27
C MET A 218 -26.61 -7.95 -9.62
N GLY A 219 -26.59 -8.27 -8.32
CA GLY A 219 -25.40 -8.78 -7.64
C GLY A 219 -24.94 -10.13 -8.18
N ILE A 220 -25.88 -11.04 -8.47
CA ILE A 220 -25.61 -12.31 -9.16
C ILE A 220 -25.12 -12.02 -10.58
N ALA A 221 -25.72 -11.09 -11.31
CA ALA A 221 -25.31 -10.75 -12.67
C ALA A 221 -23.90 -10.14 -12.72
N ILE A 222 -23.54 -9.25 -11.78
CA ILE A 222 -22.17 -8.72 -11.64
C ILE A 222 -21.21 -9.83 -11.22
N GLY A 223 -21.60 -10.73 -10.32
CA GLY A 223 -20.81 -11.91 -9.96
C GLY A 223 -20.57 -12.86 -11.13
N VAL A 224 -21.57 -13.07 -11.99
CA VAL A 224 -21.46 -13.87 -13.22
C VAL A 224 -20.62 -13.15 -14.27
N LEU A 225 -20.76 -11.83 -14.42
CA LEU A 225 -19.96 -11.02 -15.34
C LEU A 225 -18.50 -10.92 -14.91
N ALA A 226 -18.22 -10.87 -13.60
CA ALA A 226 -16.88 -11.03 -13.05
C ALA A 226 -16.29 -12.42 -13.32
N TRP A 227 -17.14 -13.40 -13.68
CA TRP A 227 -16.75 -14.76 -14.06
C TRP A 227 -16.75 -15.01 -15.58
N SER A 228 -17.32 -14.13 -16.40
CA SER A 228 -17.52 -14.35 -17.84
C SER A 228 -16.56 -13.58 -18.76
N GLY A 229 -15.44 -13.07 -18.23
CA GLY A 229 -14.38 -12.48 -19.04
C GLY A 229 -13.63 -13.53 -19.89
N PRO A 230 -13.02 -13.16 -21.02
CA PRO A 230 -12.21 -14.07 -21.84
C PRO A 230 -11.12 -14.76 -20.99
N LEU A 231 -10.95 -16.08 -21.13
CA LEU A 231 -10.01 -16.91 -20.36
C LEU A 231 -8.52 -16.62 -20.62
N GLN A 232 -8.22 -15.72 -21.55
CA GLN A 232 -6.88 -15.31 -21.94
C GLN A 232 -6.89 -13.79 -22.10
N GLU A 233 -6.43 -13.10 -21.07
CA GLU A 233 -6.05 -11.70 -21.21
C GLU A 233 -4.55 -11.69 -21.56
N PRO A 234 -4.13 -11.06 -22.67
CA PRO A 234 -2.71 -10.78 -22.87
C PRO A 234 -2.27 -9.80 -21.77
N SER A 235 -1.83 -10.35 -20.64
CA SER A 235 -1.12 -9.60 -19.63
C SER A 235 0.31 -9.43 -20.10
N THR A 236 0.66 -8.21 -20.51
CA THR A 236 2.04 -7.77 -20.63
C THR A 236 2.65 -7.77 -19.24
N SER A 237 3.39 -8.82 -18.89
CA SER A 237 4.23 -8.82 -17.70
C SER A 237 5.46 -7.96 -17.97
N HIS A 238 5.54 -6.79 -17.35
CA HIS A 238 6.80 -6.05 -17.25
C HIS A 238 7.69 -6.76 -16.22
N ILE A 239 8.64 -7.58 -16.67
CA ILE A 239 9.75 -7.97 -15.80
C ILE A 239 10.71 -6.77 -15.78
N THR A 240 10.66 -5.98 -14.71
CA THR A 240 11.69 -4.98 -14.45
C THR A 240 12.88 -5.71 -13.81
N THR A 241 13.74 -6.31 -14.63
CA THR A 241 15.07 -6.73 -14.16
C THR A 241 15.93 -5.47 -14.11
N GLY A 242 15.77 -4.69 -13.05
CA GLY A 242 16.56 -3.47 -12.86
C GLY A 242 17.94 -3.83 -12.33
N THR A 243 19.01 -3.38 -12.98
CA THR A 243 20.35 -3.41 -12.39
C THR A 243 20.48 -2.25 -11.41
N ARG A 244 21.06 -2.49 -10.22
CA ARG A 244 21.22 -1.47 -9.18
C ARG A 244 22.64 -1.50 -8.63
N MET A 245 23.15 -0.32 -8.27
CA MET A 245 24.39 -0.13 -7.52
C MET A 245 24.11 0.75 -6.31
N ASP A 246 24.50 0.27 -5.14
CA ASP A 246 24.46 1.05 -3.90
C ASP A 246 25.89 1.40 -3.49
N PHE A 247 26.14 2.67 -3.22
CA PHE A 247 27.42 3.21 -2.77
C PHE A 247 27.34 3.60 -1.30
N SER A 248 28.42 3.39 -0.57
CA SER A 248 28.66 4.04 0.70
C SER A 248 30.13 4.40 0.82
N TYR A 249 30.44 5.35 1.70
CA TYR A 249 31.83 5.67 1.99
C TYR A 249 32.03 5.89 3.47
N THR A 250 33.22 5.55 3.94
CA THR A 250 33.64 5.71 5.33
C THR A 250 35.05 6.27 5.41
N ALA A 251 35.33 7.01 6.48
CA ALA A 251 36.67 7.49 6.76
C ALA A 251 36.92 7.46 8.27
N ASP A 252 38.07 6.94 8.68
CA ASP A 252 38.53 7.08 10.06
C ASP A 252 38.98 8.53 10.30
N VAL A 253 38.22 9.24 11.13
CA VAL A 253 38.41 10.67 11.45
C VAL A 253 38.94 10.85 12.87
N GLY A 254 39.10 9.77 13.63
CA GLY A 254 39.42 9.80 15.05
C GLY A 254 38.37 10.53 15.90
N GLN A 255 38.62 10.63 17.20
CA GLN A 255 37.72 11.34 18.09
C GLN A 255 37.90 12.86 17.93
N SER A 256 36.83 13.55 17.52
CA SER A 256 36.85 15.01 17.36
C SER A 256 35.47 15.61 17.65
N PRO A 257 35.37 16.91 17.98
CA PRO A 257 34.07 17.58 18.11
C PRO A 257 33.29 17.72 16.80
N ALA A 258 33.88 17.37 15.65
CA ALA A 258 33.22 17.48 14.35
C ALA A 258 32.29 16.29 14.05
N TYR A 259 32.46 15.17 14.76
CA TYR A 259 31.64 13.96 14.61
C TYR A 259 31.34 13.35 15.98
N ASP A 260 30.14 12.78 16.14
CA ASP A 260 29.74 12.10 17.38
C ASP A 260 30.46 10.75 17.59
N GLY A 261 31.27 10.30 16.63
CA GLY A 261 32.03 9.06 16.67
C GLY A 261 33.41 9.19 16.01
N THR A 262 34.11 8.07 15.83
CA THR A 262 35.47 8.04 15.25
C THR A 262 35.51 7.80 13.75
N VAL A 263 34.35 7.52 13.13
CA VAL A 263 34.24 7.20 11.71
C VAL A 263 33.20 8.11 11.07
N ALA A 264 33.60 8.87 10.06
CA ALA A 264 32.68 9.62 9.20
C ALA A 264 32.05 8.65 8.20
N LYS A 265 30.75 8.78 7.95
CA LYS A 265 29.97 7.91 7.05
C LYS A 265 29.18 8.74 6.06
N SER A 266 28.96 8.21 4.85
CA SER A 266 28.03 8.82 3.89
C SER A 266 26.64 9.02 4.50
N PRO A 267 25.95 10.16 4.24
CA PRO A 267 26.29 11.22 3.29
C PRO A 267 27.11 12.37 3.90
N ASP A 268 27.61 12.24 5.13
CA ASP A 268 28.32 13.32 5.81
C ASP A 268 29.61 13.69 5.06
N PRO A 269 30.03 14.97 5.06
CA PRO A 269 31.31 15.35 4.51
C PRO A 269 32.45 14.74 5.32
N VAL A 270 33.60 14.49 4.70
CA VAL A 270 34.84 14.06 5.36
C VAL A 270 35.79 15.24 5.44
N PHE A 271 36.08 15.72 6.65
CA PHE A 271 37.00 16.85 6.85
C PHE A 271 38.47 16.44 6.69
N ARG A 272 39.20 17.13 5.82
CA ARG A 272 40.57 16.79 5.41
C ARG A 272 41.62 16.97 6.50
N LYS A 273 41.31 17.75 7.53
CA LYS A 273 42.18 17.85 8.72
C LYS A 273 42.17 16.57 9.57
N LEU A 274 41.12 15.75 9.44
CA LEU A 274 40.90 14.58 10.26
C LEU A 274 41.22 13.28 9.50
N ALA A 275 40.84 13.20 8.22
CA ALA A 275 41.12 12.04 7.37
C ALA A 275 41.67 12.44 6.00
N ASN A 276 42.63 11.65 5.50
CA ASN A 276 43.18 11.80 4.15
C ASN A 276 42.90 10.59 3.24
N THR A 277 42.24 9.57 3.78
CA THR A 277 41.84 8.36 3.08
C THR A 277 40.35 8.14 3.28
N VAL A 278 39.68 7.67 2.23
CA VAL A 278 38.25 7.35 2.27
C VAL A 278 38.04 6.01 1.60
N ASP A 279 37.42 5.08 2.32
CA ASP A 279 37.05 3.78 1.80
C ASP A 279 35.65 3.87 1.19
N ILE A 280 35.52 3.50 -0.08
CA ILE A 280 34.26 3.47 -0.80
C ILE A 280 33.87 2.01 -0.98
N HIS A 281 32.70 1.68 -0.46
CA HIS A 281 32.05 0.39 -0.68
C HIS A 281 30.98 0.54 -1.74
N PHE A 282 30.86 -0.45 -2.61
CA PHE A 282 29.82 -0.51 -3.61
C PHE A 282 29.24 -1.92 -3.70
N ALA A 283 27.91 -2.00 -3.76
CA ALA A 283 27.16 -3.24 -3.86
C ALA A 283 26.34 -3.23 -5.15
N TYR A 284 26.71 -4.10 -6.08
CA TYR A 284 26.01 -4.34 -7.33
C TYR A 284 24.96 -5.43 -7.14
N HIS A 285 23.77 -5.19 -7.67
CA HIS A 285 22.67 -6.14 -7.76
C HIS A 285 22.23 -6.27 -9.22
N GLY A 286 22.38 -7.47 -9.79
CA GLY A 286 22.04 -7.71 -11.19
C GLY A 286 22.70 -8.97 -11.74
N GLU A 287 22.75 -9.06 -13.06
CA GLU A 287 23.32 -10.21 -13.75
C GLU A 287 24.84 -10.33 -13.53
N PRO A 288 25.37 -11.57 -13.46
CA PRO A 288 26.79 -11.83 -13.34
C PRO A 288 27.58 -11.25 -14.51
N GLY A 289 28.79 -10.81 -14.22
CA GLY A 289 29.63 -10.11 -15.19
C GLY A 289 31.04 -9.85 -14.70
N THR A 290 31.68 -8.91 -15.37
CA THR A 290 33.01 -8.41 -15.02
C THR A 290 32.89 -6.97 -14.55
N VAL A 291 33.48 -6.69 -13.39
CA VAL A 291 33.53 -5.34 -12.81
C VAL A 291 34.92 -4.74 -12.98
N THR A 292 34.97 -3.47 -13.34
CA THR A 292 36.19 -2.66 -13.41
C THR A 292 35.90 -1.30 -12.82
N VAL A 293 36.72 -0.83 -11.89
CA VAL A 293 36.48 0.43 -11.17
C VAL A 293 37.52 1.46 -11.58
N ARG A 294 37.03 2.64 -11.96
CA ARG A 294 37.83 3.80 -12.33
C ARG A 294 37.39 5.03 -11.54
N ALA A 295 38.32 5.91 -11.21
CA ALA A 295 38.02 7.28 -10.82
C ALA A 295 38.46 8.26 -11.90
N ASP A 296 37.57 9.15 -12.31
CA ASP A 296 37.89 10.31 -13.12
C ASP A 296 37.93 11.55 -12.22
N VAL A 297 39.06 12.26 -12.24
CA VAL A 297 39.26 13.49 -11.47
C VAL A 297 39.36 14.65 -12.44
N SER A 298 38.64 15.74 -12.17
CA SER A 298 38.63 16.92 -13.03
C SER A 298 38.64 18.21 -12.23
N ALA A 299 39.19 19.26 -12.83
CA ALA A 299 39.19 20.62 -12.30
C ALA A 299 38.45 21.57 -13.27
N PRO A 300 37.83 22.66 -12.77
CA PRO A 300 37.13 23.65 -13.60
C PRO A 300 37.98 24.26 -14.74
N GLY A 301 39.30 24.22 -14.61
CA GLY A 301 40.26 24.65 -15.63
C GLY A 301 40.40 23.74 -16.86
N GLY A 302 39.56 22.70 -16.98
CA GLY A 302 39.56 21.76 -18.10
C GLY A 302 40.54 20.60 -17.97
N TRP A 303 41.37 20.58 -16.92
CA TRP A 303 42.22 19.43 -16.61
C TRP A 303 41.37 18.25 -16.14
N HIS A 304 41.65 17.06 -16.67
CA HIS A 304 41.07 15.81 -16.21
C HIS A 304 42.10 14.68 -16.23
N SER A 305 41.93 13.70 -15.34
CA SER A 305 42.75 12.50 -15.26
C SER A 305 41.88 11.30 -14.88
N SER A 306 42.08 10.19 -15.60
CA SER A 306 41.53 8.88 -15.25
C SER A 306 42.53 8.09 -14.40
N ILE A 307 42.04 7.38 -13.39
CA ILE A 307 42.82 6.57 -12.46
C ILE A 307 42.12 5.20 -12.32
N PRO A 308 42.77 4.09 -12.70
CA PRO A 308 42.23 2.76 -12.44
C PRO A 308 42.31 2.48 -10.93
N LEU A 309 41.20 2.05 -10.34
CA LEU A 309 41.10 1.72 -8.91
C LEU A 309 41.03 0.21 -8.65
N ALA A 310 40.30 -0.54 -9.50
CA ALA A 310 40.20 -2.00 -9.38
C ALA A 310 39.81 -2.67 -10.71
N GLY A 311 40.02 -3.99 -10.81
CA GLY A 311 39.54 -4.85 -11.89
C GLY A 311 40.57 -5.21 -12.98
N PRO A 312 40.18 -5.99 -14.01
CA PRO A 312 38.87 -6.62 -14.17
C PRO A 312 38.69 -7.86 -13.28
N GLU A 313 37.60 -7.90 -12.51
CA GLU A 313 37.24 -9.06 -11.67
C GLU A 313 35.91 -9.65 -12.13
N THR A 314 35.80 -10.97 -12.18
CA THR A 314 34.60 -11.66 -12.68
C THR A 314 33.84 -12.29 -11.52
N PHE A 315 32.52 -12.14 -11.52
CA PHE A 315 31.63 -12.72 -10.52
C PHE A 315 30.48 -13.48 -11.18
N THR A 316 30.08 -14.57 -10.55
CA THR A 316 29.04 -15.49 -11.05
C THR A 316 27.74 -15.45 -10.24
N GLY A 317 27.74 -14.76 -9.10
CA GLY A 317 26.60 -14.58 -8.23
C GLY A 317 25.61 -13.50 -8.71
N PRO A 318 24.45 -13.37 -8.04
CA PRO A 318 23.41 -12.38 -8.36
C PRO A 318 23.75 -10.94 -7.97
N GLY A 319 25.01 -10.69 -7.59
CA GLY A 319 25.51 -9.41 -7.14
C GLY A 319 27.01 -9.47 -6.87
N TYR A 320 27.61 -8.31 -6.63
CA TYR A 320 29.03 -8.15 -6.33
C TYR A 320 29.21 -7.04 -5.31
N GLU A 321 29.98 -7.29 -4.26
CA GLU A 321 30.39 -6.26 -3.30
C GLU A 321 31.88 -5.99 -3.49
N GLY A 322 32.24 -4.71 -3.55
CA GLY A 322 33.63 -4.30 -3.68
C GLY A 322 33.95 -3.12 -2.78
N GLU A 323 35.22 -2.99 -2.46
CA GLU A 323 35.77 -1.93 -1.64
C GLU A 323 37.01 -1.36 -2.32
N ILE A 324 37.12 -0.02 -2.34
CA ILE A 324 38.25 0.70 -2.88
C ILE A 324 38.62 1.86 -1.95
N THR A 325 39.92 2.04 -1.71
CA THR A 325 40.42 3.17 -0.92
C THR A 325 40.84 4.30 -1.84
N LEU A 326 40.33 5.51 -1.57
CA LEU A 326 40.76 6.76 -2.19
C LEU A 326 41.74 7.50 -1.29
N ASP A 327 42.96 7.73 -1.78
CA ASP A 327 43.93 8.62 -1.17
C ASP A 327 43.70 10.07 -1.61
N LEU A 328 43.05 10.84 -0.75
CA LEU A 328 42.72 12.25 -1.02
C LEU A 328 43.97 13.12 -1.12
N LYS A 329 45.05 12.75 -0.41
CA LYS A 329 46.32 13.49 -0.46
C LYS A 329 47.02 13.26 -1.79
N ALA A 330 47.02 12.04 -2.30
CA ALA A 330 47.57 11.73 -3.62
C ALA A 330 46.80 12.43 -4.75
N LEU A 331 45.46 12.47 -4.67
CA LEU A 331 44.64 13.17 -5.66
C LEU A 331 44.90 14.68 -5.68
N ASP A 332 44.98 15.31 -4.50
CA ASP A 332 45.30 16.73 -4.38
C ASP A 332 46.71 17.04 -4.88
N ALA A 333 47.72 16.22 -4.52
CA ALA A 333 49.08 16.38 -5.02
C ALA A 333 49.15 16.28 -6.55
N LYS A 334 48.38 15.38 -7.16
CA LYS A 334 48.29 15.24 -8.63
C LYS A 334 47.68 16.48 -9.28
N ALA A 335 46.61 17.02 -8.69
CA ALA A 335 45.98 18.25 -9.18
C ALA A 335 46.88 19.48 -9.01
N GLN A 336 47.63 19.57 -7.92
CA GLN A 336 48.60 20.66 -7.69
C GLN A 336 49.76 20.60 -8.71
N ALA A 337 50.26 19.41 -9.01
CA ALA A 337 51.26 19.23 -10.07
C ALA A 337 50.73 19.65 -11.45
N ALA A 338 49.47 19.32 -11.77
CA ALA A 338 48.82 19.79 -13.00
C ALA A 338 48.62 21.31 -13.02
N SER A 339 48.24 21.90 -11.89
CA SER A 339 48.05 23.35 -11.73
C SER A 339 49.38 24.10 -11.94
N ALA A 340 50.48 23.58 -11.40
CA ALA A 340 51.81 24.17 -11.55
C ALA A 340 52.28 24.20 -13.03
N ILE A 341 51.90 23.21 -13.84
CA ILE A 341 52.26 23.14 -15.26
C ILE A 341 51.32 24.00 -16.11
N THR A 342 50.01 23.97 -15.82
CA THR A 342 49.00 24.68 -16.62
C THR A 342 48.89 26.17 -16.29
N GLY A 343 49.43 26.60 -15.15
CA GLY A 343 49.29 27.96 -14.63
C GLY A 343 47.88 28.29 -14.12
N LEU A 344 47.00 27.30 -14.05
CA LEU A 344 45.64 27.45 -13.54
C LEU A 344 45.63 27.35 -12.01
N PRO A 345 44.78 28.13 -11.32
CA PRO A 345 44.72 28.09 -9.86
C PRO A 345 44.17 26.75 -9.36
N ALA A 346 44.65 26.33 -8.19
CA ALA A 346 44.10 25.16 -7.50
C ALA A 346 42.62 25.40 -7.19
N ALA A 347 41.76 24.55 -7.74
CA ALA A 347 40.31 24.64 -7.64
C ALA A 347 39.74 23.37 -7.00
N PRO A 348 38.48 23.40 -6.52
CA PRO A 348 37.79 22.19 -6.09
C PRO A 348 37.84 21.13 -7.20
N LEU A 349 38.12 19.89 -6.80
CA LEU A 349 38.23 18.74 -7.70
C LEU A 349 36.92 17.97 -7.70
N ALA A 350 36.35 17.77 -8.89
CA ALA A 350 35.27 16.83 -9.08
C ALA A 350 35.85 15.43 -9.30
N ILE A 351 35.47 14.51 -8.41
CA ILE A 351 35.87 13.10 -8.45
C ILE A 351 34.63 12.29 -8.83
N VAL A 352 34.73 11.51 -9.89
CA VAL A 352 33.66 10.63 -10.37
C VAL A 352 34.17 9.19 -10.32
N VAL A 353 33.68 8.42 -9.35
CA VAL A 353 33.98 7.00 -9.23
C VAL A 353 32.95 6.20 -10.01
N THR A 354 33.43 5.39 -10.94
CA THR A 354 32.59 4.62 -11.87
C THR A 354 33.00 3.14 -11.83
N PRO A 355 32.28 2.30 -11.08
CA PRO A 355 32.33 0.85 -11.24
C PRO A 355 31.58 0.48 -12.52
N GLN A 356 32.32 0.11 -13.57
CA GLN A 356 31.75 -0.42 -14.80
C GLN A 356 31.50 -1.92 -14.65
N VAL A 357 30.25 -2.35 -14.81
CA VAL A 357 29.86 -3.75 -14.83
C VAL A 357 29.45 -4.12 -16.25
N LYS A 358 30.21 -5.03 -16.87
CA LYS A 358 29.85 -5.65 -18.14
C LYS A 358 29.25 -7.03 -17.86
N THR A 359 27.96 -7.20 -18.09
CA THR A 359 27.28 -8.47 -17.88
C THR A 359 27.71 -9.48 -18.94
N SER A 360 27.59 -10.76 -18.61
CA SER A 360 27.81 -11.86 -19.56
C SER A 360 26.90 -11.80 -20.80
N THR A 361 25.73 -11.19 -20.67
CA THR A 361 24.76 -10.93 -21.75
C THR A 361 25.13 -9.73 -22.64
N GLY A 362 26.18 -8.99 -22.28
CA GLY A 362 26.70 -7.85 -23.04
C GLY A 362 26.15 -6.49 -22.64
N ALA A 363 25.32 -6.41 -21.58
CA ALA A 363 24.87 -5.13 -21.03
C ALA A 363 26.03 -4.42 -20.30
N ASP A 364 26.10 -3.11 -20.45
CA ASP A 364 27.13 -2.27 -19.83
C ASP A 364 26.46 -1.30 -18.85
N PHE A 365 26.76 -1.45 -17.57
CA PHE A 365 26.23 -0.62 -16.50
C PHE A 365 27.35 0.19 -15.86
N GLN A 366 27.25 1.53 -15.97
CA GLN A 366 28.27 2.48 -15.51
C GLN A 366 27.68 3.50 -14.52
N PRO A 367 27.29 3.07 -13.31
CA PRO A 367 26.86 3.97 -12.26
C PRO A 367 28.00 4.91 -11.82
N SER A 368 27.67 6.16 -11.53
CA SER A 368 28.65 7.18 -11.16
C SER A 368 28.38 7.73 -9.75
N LEU A 369 29.35 7.58 -8.85
CA LEU A 369 29.39 8.28 -7.57
C LEU A 369 30.18 9.58 -7.72
N ARG A 370 29.53 10.72 -7.46
CA ARG A 370 30.11 12.06 -7.65
C ARG A 370 30.47 12.69 -6.32
N LEU A 371 31.74 13.00 -6.15
CA LEU A 371 32.29 13.62 -4.95
C LEU A 371 33.00 14.92 -5.33
N ASN A 372 32.94 15.90 -4.44
CA ASN A 372 33.64 17.17 -4.57
C ASN A 372 34.71 17.28 -3.49
N LEU A 373 35.96 17.41 -3.89
CA LEU A 373 37.12 17.54 -3.01
C LEU A 373 37.63 18.98 -3.00
N THR A 374 37.67 19.58 -1.82
CA THR A 374 38.23 20.91 -1.59
C THR A 374 39.48 20.82 -0.71
N ALA A 375 40.11 21.94 -0.38
CA ALA A 375 41.18 21.95 0.62
C ALA A 375 40.70 21.57 2.03
N LEU A 376 39.40 21.69 2.32
CA LEU A 376 38.85 21.53 3.67
C LEU A 376 38.10 20.21 3.86
N GLN A 377 37.41 19.73 2.83
CA GLN A 377 36.55 18.56 2.93
C GLN A 377 36.37 17.85 1.58
N LEU A 378 36.02 16.57 1.67
CA LEU A 378 35.36 15.80 0.61
C LEU A 378 33.86 15.75 0.91
N ALA A 379 33.00 15.99 -0.07
CA ALA A 379 31.56 15.93 0.11
C ALA A 379 30.86 15.25 -1.08
N LEU A 380 29.73 14.59 -0.80
CA LEU A 380 28.85 14.05 -1.84
C LEU A 380 28.27 15.19 -2.69
N THR A 381 28.29 15.02 -4.02
CA THR A 381 27.67 15.96 -4.96
C THR A 381 26.29 15.43 -5.34
N GLY A 382 25.25 15.83 -4.61
CA GLY A 382 23.88 15.38 -4.83
C GLY A 382 23.09 15.23 -3.53
N SER A 383 21.91 14.64 -3.61
CA SER A 383 21.15 14.17 -2.45
C SER A 383 21.65 12.78 -2.00
N PRO A 384 21.37 12.34 -0.76
CA PRO A 384 21.73 10.98 -0.32
C PRO A 384 21.18 9.87 -1.23
N GLU A 385 20.09 10.12 -1.96
CA GLU A 385 19.54 9.19 -2.95
C GLU A 385 20.49 8.91 -4.11
N SER A 386 21.45 9.79 -4.42
CA SER A 386 22.46 9.55 -5.46
C SER A 386 23.48 8.47 -5.10
N LEU A 387 23.45 7.97 -3.85
CA LEU A 387 24.19 6.78 -3.43
C LEU A 387 23.59 5.49 -4.01
N THR A 388 22.34 5.53 -4.49
CA THR A 388 21.71 4.41 -5.19
C THR A 388 21.52 4.78 -6.66
N VAL A 389 22.08 3.99 -7.56
CA VAL A 389 21.88 4.15 -9.02
C VAL A 389 21.22 2.89 -9.56
N ALA A 390 20.08 3.02 -10.23
CA ALA A 390 19.38 1.89 -10.84
C ALA A 390 19.10 2.15 -12.32
N ASN A 391 19.26 1.12 -13.16
CA ASN A 391 18.84 1.10 -14.55
C ASN A 391 17.65 0.15 -14.68
N ASN A 392 16.47 0.72 -14.92
CA ASN A 392 15.26 -0.05 -15.15
C ASN A 392 15.12 -0.31 -16.66
N THR A 393 15.72 -1.37 -17.17
CA THR A 393 15.37 -1.86 -18.51
C THR A 393 14.06 -2.63 -18.44
N THR A 394 13.01 -2.04 -19.01
CA THR A 394 11.72 -2.72 -19.19
C THR A 394 11.81 -3.54 -20.47
N THR A 395 11.88 -4.87 -20.35
CA THR A 395 11.81 -5.75 -21.53
C THR A 395 10.41 -6.33 -21.59
N ASP A 396 9.67 -5.98 -22.65
CA ASP A 396 8.34 -6.54 -22.92
C ASP A 396 8.47 -8.00 -23.33
N GLN A 397 8.16 -8.92 -22.42
CA GLN A 397 7.91 -10.32 -22.76
C GLN A 397 6.41 -10.58 -22.74
N THR A 398 5.87 -10.91 -23.90
CA THR A 398 4.51 -11.42 -24.03
C THR A 398 4.54 -12.90 -23.69
N VAL A 399 4.13 -13.27 -22.47
CA VAL A 399 3.99 -14.67 -22.06
C VAL A 399 2.51 -14.99 -21.97
N ILE A 400 2.08 -16.02 -22.72
CA ILE A 400 0.73 -16.57 -22.62
C ILE A 400 0.71 -17.49 -21.40
N ALA A 401 0.00 -17.10 -20.35
CA ALA A 401 -0.19 -17.93 -19.16
C ALA A 401 -1.64 -18.44 -19.07
N PRO A 402 -1.86 -19.76 -18.90
CA PRO A 402 -3.19 -20.29 -18.61
C PRO A 402 -3.60 -19.99 -17.16
N ARG A 403 -4.87 -19.63 -16.96
CA ARG A 403 -5.46 -19.37 -15.62
C ARG A 403 -5.39 -20.64 -14.76
N MET A 404 -4.79 -20.53 -13.59
CA MET A 404 -4.92 -21.53 -12.51
C MET A 404 -6.38 -21.50 -11.99
N LEU A 405 -7.07 -22.63 -12.10
CA LEU A 405 -8.43 -22.84 -11.60
C LEU A 405 -8.48 -22.69 -10.07
N GLY A 406 -9.52 -22.02 -9.58
CA GLY A 406 -9.95 -22.02 -8.18
C GLY A 406 -11.40 -22.45 -8.09
#